data_AF-M5BVC8-F1
#
_entry.id   AF-M5BVC8-F1
#
_cell.length_a   1.000
_cell.length_b   1.000
_cell.length_c   1.000
_cell.angle_alpha   90.00
_cell.angle_beta   90.00
_cell.angle_gamma   90.00
#
_symmetry.space_group_name_H-M   'P 1'
#
loop_
_entity.id
_entity.type
_entity.pdbx_description
1 polymer ?
#
loop_
_entity_poly.entity_id
_entity_poly.type
_entity_poly.pdbx_seq_one_letter_code
_entity_poly.pdbx_strand_id
1 'polypeptide(L)'
;MSEPGVGQPGKRTIQDLVAELDPRVTVDHEMESYLLARADEFIDSVMHFACRIAKHRGSDQVEPRDIQLHLERNHNIRIPGFASDEIRGALSRPAVEVKPKNAGGTDKSKKKKLNPEAAASLRAARVAAVQNARGMGRD
;
A
#
# COMPACT_ATOMS: atom_id res chain seq x y z
N MET A 1 24.07 33.25 -22.03
CA MET A 1 23.52 32.54 -20.85
C MET A 1 23.54 31.08 -21.19
N SER A 2 24.59 30.38 -20.79
CA SER A 2 24.78 28.95 -21.08
C SER A 2 24.24 28.17 -19.89
N GLU A 3 23.21 27.36 -20.10
CA GLU A 3 22.72 26.45 -19.07
C GLU A 3 23.80 25.41 -18.72
N PRO A 4 24.01 25.09 -17.43
CA PRO A 4 24.95 24.05 -17.04
C PRO A 4 24.39 22.69 -17.51
N GLY A 5 25.23 21.95 -18.21
CA GLY A 5 24.87 20.78 -18.97
C GLY A 5 24.14 19.71 -18.16
N VAL A 6 22.99 19.29 -18.67
CA VAL A 6 22.48 17.94 -18.46
C VAL A 6 23.55 16.99 -19.03
N GLY A 7 24.39 16.45 -18.14
CA GLY A 7 25.50 15.59 -18.52
C GLY A 7 25.02 14.40 -19.36
N GLN A 8 25.68 14.20 -20.50
CA GLN A 8 25.38 13.11 -21.43
C GLN A 8 25.37 11.77 -20.67
N PRO A 9 24.26 11.01 -20.65
CA PRO A 9 24.23 9.68 -20.08
C PRO A 9 25.14 8.78 -20.92
N GLY A 10 26.28 8.37 -20.35
CA GLY A 10 27.31 7.59 -21.04
C GLY A 10 28.73 8.15 -20.93
N LYS A 11 28.91 9.35 -20.37
CA LYS A 11 30.24 9.94 -20.09
C LYS A 11 30.47 10.37 -18.64
N ARG A 12 29.42 10.36 -17.82
CA ARG A 12 29.51 10.76 -16.41
C ARG A 12 30.08 9.62 -15.57
N THR A 13 31.10 9.93 -14.79
CA THR A 13 31.74 9.04 -13.83
C THR A 13 31.06 9.14 -12.46
N ILE A 14 31.30 8.17 -11.56
CA ILE A 14 30.86 8.28 -10.16
C ILE A 14 31.44 9.52 -9.49
N GLN A 15 32.67 9.89 -9.84
CA GLN A 15 33.34 11.08 -9.31
C GLN A 15 32.59 12.36 -9.73
N ASP A 16 32.11 12.44 -10.97
CA ASP A 16 31.29 13.57 -11.43
C ASP A 16 29.98 13.64 -10.65
N LEU A 17 29.32 12.49 -10.42
CA LEU A 17 28.06 12.43 -9.66
C LEU A 17 28.24 12.84 -8.20
N VAL A 18 29.36 12.48 -7.57
CA VAL A 18 29.65 12.89 -6.19
C VAL A 18 29.97 14.38 -6.12
N ALA A 19 30.73 14.91 -7.09
CA ALA A 19 31.02 16.34 -7.16
C ALA A 19 29.76 17.19 -7.40
N GLU A 20 28.76 16.67 -8.12
CA GLU A 20 27.43 17.31 -8.27
C GLU A 20 26.68 17.43 -6.93
N LEU A 21 26.90 16.50 -5.98
CA LEU A 21 26.25 16.50 -4.65
C LEU A 21 27.03 17.32 -3.63
N ASP A 22 28.33 17.07 -3.52
CA ASP A 22 29.25 17.82 -2.67
C ASP A 22 30.66 17.86 -3.31
N PRO A 23 31.10 19.02 -3.83
CA PRO A 23 32.42 19.17 -4.41
C PRO A 23 33.59 18.95 -3.44
N ARG A 24 33.34 18.91 -2.12
CA ARG A 24 34.37 18.72 -1.10
C ARG A 24 34.67 17.25 -0.83
N VAL A 25 33.80 16.34 -1.25
CA VAL A 25 33.94 14.91 -1.03
C VAL A 25 34.62 14.28 -2.25
N THR A 26 35.70 13.55 -2.01
CA THR A 26 36.41 12.78 -3.03
C THR A 26 36.26 11.29 -2.76
N VAL A 27 35.94 10.53 -3.80
CA VAL A 27 35.82 9.07 -3.75
C VAL A 27 37.17 8.46 -4.11
N ASP A 28 37.67 7.55 -3.28
CA ASP A 28 38.87 6.77 -3.60
C ASP A 28 38.52 5.54 -4.47
N HIS A 29 39.54 4.88 -5.01
CA HIS A 29 39.32 3.76 -5.93
C HIS A 29 38.55 2.59 -5.30
N GLU A 30 38.80 2.30 -4.01
CA GLU A 30 38.12 1.21 -3.31
C GLU A 30 36.63 1.51 -3.14
N MET A 31 36.28 2.73 -2.71
CA MET A 31 34.89 3.16 -2.60
C MET A 31 34.21 3.24 -3.98
N GLU A 32 34.91 3.73 -5.01
CA GLU A 32 34.37 3.74 -6.38
C GLU A 32 33.97 2.33 -6.83
N SER A 33 34.87 1.35 -6.61
CA SER A 33 34.62 -0.05 -6.93
C SER A 33 33.43 -0.62 -6.13
N TYR A 34 33.34 -0.27 -4.85
CA TYR A 34 32.22 -0.66 -3.99
C TYR A 34 30.88 -0.08 -4.48
N LEU A 35 30.84 1.20 -4.85
CA LEU A 35 29.65 1.85 -5.36
C LEU A 35 29.21 1.26 -6.70
N LEU A 36 30.14 0.95 -7.60
CA LEU A 36 29.85 0.26 -8.86
C LEU A 36 29.25 -1.13 -8.61
N ALA A 37 29.89 -1.93 -7.77
CA ALA A 37 29.38 -3.26 -7.43
C ALA A 37 27.97 -3.19 -6.81
N ARG A 38 27.71 -2.18 -5.98
CA ARG A 38 26.38 -1.95 -5.41
C ARG A 38 25.36 -1.50 -6.46
N ALA A 39 25.77 -0.72 -7.45
CA ALA A 39 24.92 -0.30 -8.56
C ALA A 39 24.55 -1.51 -9.46
N ASP A 40 25.51 -2.41 -9.73
CA ASP A 40 25.25 -3.63 -10.49
C ASP A 40 24.24 -4.54 -9.77
N GLU A 41 24.43 -4.76 -8.47
CA GLU A 41 23.48 -5.54 -7.65
C GLU A 41 22.08 -4.89 -7.62
N PHE A 42 22.02 -3.56 -7.61
CA PHE A 42 20.75 -2.84 -7.68
C PHE A 42 20.04 -3.08 -9.02
N ILE A 43 20.76 -3.04 -10.15
CA ILE A 43 20.19 -3.33 -11.47
C ILE A 43 19.62 -4.75 -11.51
N ASP A 44 20.38 -5.74 -11.04
CA ASP A 44 19.94 -7.14 -11.02
C ASP A 44 18.70 -7.34 -10.16
N SER A 45 18.67 -6.74 -8.97
CA SER A 45 17.51 -6.79 -8.08
C SER A 45 16.28 -6.18 -8.75
N VAL A 46 16.38 -4.95 -9.24
CA VAL A 46 15.25 -4.24 -9.88
C VAL A 46 14.73 -5.01 -11.10
N MET A 47 15.63 -5.51 -11.95
CA MET A 47 15.25 -6.27 -13.13
C MET A 47 14.61 -7.62 -12.80
N HIS A 48 15.10 -8.30 -11.76
CA HIS A 48 14.48 -9.55 -11.31
C HIS A 48 13.02 -9.34 -10.86
N PHE A 49 12.75 -8.28 -10.09
CA PHE A 49 11.39 -7.93 -9.68
C PHE A 49 10.54 -7.46 -10.86
N ALA A 50 11.08 -6.66 -11.78
CA ALA A 50 10.36 -6.20 -12.97
C ALA A 50 9.90 -7.38 -13.84
N CYS A 51 10.77 -8.36 -14.08
CA CYS A 51 10.42 -9.60 -14.79
C CYS A 51 9.30 -10.38 -14.08
N ARG A 52 9.31 -10.44 -12.75
CA ARG A 52 8.25 -11.11 -11.97
C ARG A 52 6.92 -10.39 -12.06
N ILE A 53 6.92 -9.05 -12.04
CA ILE A 53 5.72 -8.23 -12.22
C ILE A 53 5.18 -8.40 -13.65
N ALA A 54 6.06 -8.45 -14.65
CA ALA A 54 5.66 -8.70 -16.03
C ALA A 54 4.96 -10.05 -16.22
N LYS A 55 5.53 -11.11 -15.64
CA LYS A 55 4.88 -12.42 -15.62
C LYS A 55 3.56 -12.40 -14.85
N HIS A 56 3.47 -11.67 -13.74
CA HIS A 56 2.24 -11.58 -12.94
C HIS A 56 1.07 -10.95 -13.72
N ARG A 57 1.34 -10.04 -14.66
CA ARG A 57 0.30 -9.49 -15.54
C ARG A 57 0.02 -10.35 -16.80
N GLY A 58 0.72 -11.47 -16.96
CA GLY A 58 0.63 -12.32 -18.14
C GLY A 58 1.36 -11.78 -19.38
N SER A 59 2.39 -10.96 -19.20
CA SER A 59 3.23 -10.46 -20.30
C SER A 59 4.61 -11.11 -20.25
N ASP A 60 5.12 -11.48 -21.42
CA ASP A 60 6.50 -11.96 -21.58
C ASP A 60 7.51 -10.81 -21.79
N GLN A 61 7.02 -9.58 -21.97
CA GLN A 61 7.85 -8.39 -22.15
C GLN A 61 7.87 -7.54 -20.88
N VAL A 62 9.04 -7.09 -20.46
CA VAL A 62 9.19 -6.09 -19.39
C VAL A 62 8.87 -4.71 -19.96
N GLU A 63 8.01 -3.98 -19.25
CA GLU A 63 7.62 -2.63 -19.58
C GLU A 63 8.08 -1.64 -18.50
N PRO A 64 8.21 -0.33 -18.83
CA PRO A 64 8.65 0.68 -17.87
C PRO A 64 7.81 0.71 -16.58
N ARG A 65 6.53 0.36 -16.67
CA ARG A 65 5.61 0.30 -15.52
C ARG A 65 6.01 -0.76 -14.48
N ASP A 66 6.66 -1.85 -14.89
CA ASP A 66 7.10 -2.91 -13.96
C ASP A 66 8.26 -2.44 -13.10
N ILE A 67 9.22 -1.77 -13.75
CA ILE A 67 10.38 -1.17 -13.10
C ILE A 67 9.90 -0.05 -12.17
N GLN A 68 9.06 0.85 -12.70
CA GLN A 68 8.53 1.98 -11.94
C GLN A 68 7.79 1.53 -10.67
N LEU A 69 6.99 0.46 -10.74
CA LEU A 69 6.28 -0.07 -9.58
C LEU A 69 7.25 -0.56 -8.50
N HIS A 70 8.33 -1.25 -8.87
CA HIS A 70 9.30 -1.74 -7.90
C HIS A 70 10.09 -0.59 -7.26
N LEU A 71 10.52 0.39 -8.06
CA LEU A 71 11.25 1.58 -7.60
C LEU A 71 10.42 2.40 -6.61
N GLU A 72 9.15 2.67 -6.91
CA GLU A 72 8.29 3.48 -6.03
C GLU A 72 7.97 2.77 -4.71
N ARG A 73 7.71 1.46 -4.75
CA ARG A 73 7.25 0.70 -3.58
C ARG A 73 8.35 0.23 -2.64
N ASN A 74 9.56 -0.02 -3.17
CA ASN A 74 10.64 -0.64 -2.40
C ASN A 74 11.82 0.32 -2.18
N HIS A 75 12.04 1.25 -3.10
CA HIS A 75 13.16 2.19 -3.04
C HIS A 75 12.72 3.63 -2.82
N ASN A 76 11.42 3.93 -2.83
CA ASN A 76 10.87 5.29 -2.78
C ASN A 76 11.43 6.22 -3.88
N ILE A 77 11.86 5.64 -5.00
CA ILE A 77 12.39 6.38 -6.15
C ILE A 77 11.26 6.56 -7.17
N ARG A 78 11.04 7.80 -7.60
CA ARG A 78 10.04 8.13 -8.62
C ARG A 78 10.69 8.84 -9.79
N ILE A 79 10.48 8.31 -11.00
CA ILE A 79 10.98 8.91 -12.23
C ILE A 79 9.83 9.72 -12.87
N PRO A 80 9.94 11.06 -12.95
CA PRO A 80 8.96 11.89 -13.63
C PRO A 80 8.77 11.45 -15.10
N GLY A 81 7.54 11.46 -15.59
CA GLY A 81 7.21 11.06 -16.96
C GLY A 81 7.04 9.56 -17.19
N PHE A 82 7.42 8.70 -16.23
CA PHE A 82 7.27 7.22 -16.33
C PHE A 82 6.22 6.64 -15.38
N ALA A 83 5.73 7.43 -14.42
CA ALA A 83 4.69 7.00 -13.49
C ALA A 83 3.32 6.93 -14.18
N SER A 84 2.87 5.71 -14.53
CA SER A 84 1.50 5.47 -15.00
C SER A 84 0.45 5.76 -13.91
N ASP A 85 -0.72 6.24 -14.33
CA ASP A 85 -1.85 6.54 -13.41
C ASP A 85 -2.35 5.30 -12.64
N GLU A 86 -2.09 4.08 -13.12
CA GLU A 86 -2.38 2.84 -12.39
C GLU A 86 -1.62 2.73 -11.05
N ILE A 87 -0.37 3.20 -11.00
CA ILE A 87 0.45 3.16 -9.78
C ILE A 87 -0.06 4.19 -8.77
N ARG A 88 -0.49 5.36 -9.26
CA ARG A 88 -1.15 6.40 -8.46
C ARG A 88 -2.46 5.90 -7.85
N GLY A 89 -3.29 5.23 -8.64
CA GLY A 89 -4.56 4.64 -8.17
C GLY A 89 -4.36 3.57 -7.11
N ALA A 90 -3.31 2.75 -7.24
CA ALA A 90 -2.99 1.72 -6.26
C ALA A 90 -2.40 2.28 -4.94
N LEU A 91 -1.71 3.43 -4.97
CA LEU A 91 -1.26 4.14 -3.76
C LEU A 91 -2.41 4.92 -3.09
N SER A 92 -3.35 5.42 -3.89
CA SER A 92 -4.50 6.20 -3.44
C SER A 92 -5.65 5.34 -2.91
N ARG A 93 -5.46 4.04 -2.70
CA ARG A 93 -6.54 3.16 -2.25
C ARG A 93 -7.00 3.62 -0.86
N PRO A 94 -8.21 4.18 -0.68
CA PRO A 94 -8.72 4.44 0.65
C PRO A 94 -8.81 3.08 1.35
N ALA A 95 -8.51 3.05 2.65
CA ALA A 95 -8.68 1.86 3.46
C ALA A 95 -10.03 1.21 3.12
N VAL A 96 -10.02 -0.08 2.77
CA VAL A 96 -11.25 -0.84 2.56
C VAL A 96 -12.05 -0.73 3.84
N GLU A 97 -13.14 0.03 3.82
CA GLU A 97 -14.14 -0.02 4.86
C GLU A 97 -14.68 -1.45 4.90
N VAL A 98 -14.26 -2.19 5.92
CA VAL A 98 -14.85 -3.49 6.25
C VAL A 98 -16.29 -3.22 6.67
N LYS A 99 -17.23 -3.34 5.73
CA LYS A 99 -18.65 -3.42 6.08
C LYS A 99 -18.86 -4.67 6.93
N PRO A 100 -19.25 -4.55 8.22
CA PRO A 100 -19.61 -5.72 8.99
C PRO A 100 -20.87 -6.32 8.36
N LYS A 101 -20.73 -7.53 7.82
CA LYS A 101 -21.87 -8.34 7.41
C LYS A 101 -22.53 -8.85 8.69
N ASN A 102 -23.52 -8.13 9.21
CA ASN A 102 -24.62 -8.78 9.92
C ASN A 102 -25.92 -7.99 9.90
N ALA A 103 -27.01 -8.76 9.86
CA ALA A 103 -28.43 -8.39 9.80
C ALA A 103 -28.84 -7.75 8.45
N GLY A 104 -29.53 -8.47 7.56
CA GLY A 104 -30.74 -9.23 7.85
C GLY A 104 -31.91 -8.34 7.41
N GLY A 105 -32.58 -8.74 6.33
CA GLY A 105 -33.56 -7.91 5.65
C GLY A 105 -34.87 -7.73 6.41
N THR A 106 -35.87 -7.29 5.62
CA THR A 106 -37.28 -7.03 5.93
C THR A 106 -37.53 -5.61 6.45
N ASP A 107 -38.09 -4.73 5.63
CA ASP A 107 -39.51 -4.60 5.26
C ASP A 107 -40.30 -3.75 6.27
N LYS A 108 -40.87 -2.69 5.70
CA LYS A 108 -42.13 -2.04 6.03
C LYS A 108 -42.26 -1.08 7.22
N SER A 109 -42.85 0.06 6.85
CA SER A 109 -44.08 0.59 7.41
C SER A 109 -44.11 0.88 8.92
N LYS A 110 -44.24 2.18 9.20
CA LYS A 110 -45.38 2.75 9.94
C LYS A 110 -45.73 2.03 11.24
N LYS A 111 -45.47 2.68 12.39
CA LYS A 111 -46.45 2.94 13.47
C LYS A 111 -45.74 3.57 14.68
N LYS A 112 -46.21 4.73 15.12
CA LYS A 112 -47.27 4.90 16.13
C LYS A 112 -46.63 5.09 17.51
N LYS A 113 -46.75 6.31 18.02
CA LYS A 113 -46.39 6.69 19.39
C LYS A 113 -47.09 5.74 20.37
N LEU A 114 -46.37 5.23 21.37
CA LEU A 114 -46.94 4.38 22.43
C LEU A 114 -46.35 4.74 23.81
N ASN A 115 -47.26 4.70 24.78
CA ASN A 115 -47.25 5.27 26.13
C ASN A 115 -46.20 4.70 27.10
N PRO A 116 -45.89 5.43 28.19
CA PRO A 116 -44.83 5.08 29.16
C PRO A 116 -45.14 3.86 30.05
N GLU A 117 -46.32 3.24 29.96
CA GLU A 117 -46.70 2.08 30.78
C GLU A 117 -46.12 0.75 30.27
N ALA A 118 -45.63 0.69 29.02
CA ALA A 118 -45.05 -0.53 28.45
C ALA A 118 -43.64 -0.88 28.99
N ALA A 119 -42.97 0.08 29.66
CA ALA A 119 -41.61 -0.11 30.16
C ALA A 119 -41.54 -1.00 31.43
N ALA A 120 -42.65 -1.14 32.16
CA ALA A 120 -42.72 -2.02 33.33
C ALA A 120 -42.80 -3.51 32.93
N SER A 121 -43.35 -3.81 31.75
CA SER A 121 -43.59 -5.19 31.30
C SER A 121 -42.32 -5.92 30.83
N LEU A 122 -41.37 -5.21 30.20
CA LEU A 122 -40.11 -5.83 29.73
C LEU A 122 -39.19 -6.27 30.89
N ARG A 123 -39.17 -5.52 32.00
CA ARG A 123 -38.38 -5.91 33.18
C ARG A 123 -38.99 -7.12 33.88
N ALA A 124 -40.31 -7.16 34.03
CA ALA A 124 -41.02 -8.30 34.59
C ALA A 124 -40.81 -9.58 33.75
N ALA A 125 -40.87 -9.48 32.42
CA ALA A 125 -40.63 -10.60 31.52
C ALA A 125 -39.19 -11.14 31.62
N ARG A 126 -38.18 -10.26 31.78
CA ARG A 126 -36.78 -10.66 31.93
C ARG A 126 -36.50 -11.36 33.27
N VAL A 127 -37.15 -10.93 34.35
CA VAL A 127 -37.01 -11.55 35.69
C VAL A 127 -37.66 -12.93 35.73
N ALA A 128 -38.83 -13.11 35.10
CA ALA A 128 -39.50 -14.41 35.01
C ALA A 128 -38.68 -15.45 34.21
N ALA A 129 -38.03 -15.02 33.12
CA ALA A 129 -37.18 -15.90 32.31
C ALA A 129 -35.94 -16.41 33.08
N VAL A 130 -35.38 -15.58 33.99
CA VAL A 130 -34.23 -15.97 34.82
C VAL A 130 -34.63 -16.96 35.93
N GLN A 131 -35.83 -16.85 36.47
CA GLN A 131 -36.34 -17.79 37.48
C GLN A 131 -36.67 -19.15 36.89
N ASN A 132 -37.17 -19.21 35.65
CA ASN A 132 -37.48 -20.48 34.98
C ASN A 132 -36.22 -21.27 34.59
N ALA A 133 -35.09 -20.59 34.35
CA ALA A 133 -33.82 -21.20 33.98
C ALA A 133 -33.05 -21.83 35.15
N ARG A 134 -33.46 -21.60 36.41
CA ARG A 134 -32.82 -22.18 37.61
C ARG A 134 -33.46 -23.48 38.11
N GLY A 135 -34.49 -24.00 37.42
CA GLY A 135 -35.24 -25.19 37.84
C GLY A 135 -34.89 -26.51 37.16
N MET A 136 -34.04 -26.54 36.12
CA MET A 136 -33.70 -27.80 35.42
C MET A 136 -32.37 -28.36 35.94
N GLY A 137 -32.37 -28.74 37.21
CA GLY A 137 -31.35 -29.59 37.81
C GLY A 137 -31.86 -31.02 37.90
N ARG A 138 -31.17 -31.93 37.20
CA ARG A 138 -30.99 -33.37 37.49
C ARG A 138 -32.25 -34.17 37.85
N ASP A 139 -32.66 -35.01 36.90
CA ASP A 139 -32.97 -36.42 37.16
C ASP A 139 -32.25 -37.26 36.09
#